data_AF-A0A401UFW8-F1
#
_entry.id   AF-A0A401UFW8-F1
#
_cell.length_a   1.000
_cell.length_b   1.000
_cell.length_c   1.000
_cell.angle_alpha   90.00
_cell.angle_beta   90.00
_cell.angle_gamma   90.00
#
_symmetry.space_group_name_H-M   'P 1'
#
loop_
_entity.id
_entity.type
_entity.pdbx_description
1 polymer ?
#
loop_
_entity_poly.entity_id
_entity_poly.type
_entity_poly.pdbx_seq_one_letter_code
_entity_poly.pdbx_strand_id
1 'polypeptide(L)'
;MNTGLFIATDEKSKPLKEVLRKYKPNQVFKPGEVATYSNYGISLAGYIIERIYGKPYYESVQENIFKPLRMRNSTFKQGSTLAPIVSKGYGIDGKERRPIHT
;
A
#
# COMPACT_ATOMS: atom_id res chain seq x y z
N MET A 1 9.24 9.45 -12.31
CA MET A 1 8.43 8.34 -12.85
C MET A 1 7.49 7.83 -11.77
N ASN A 2 6.19 7.74 -12.05
CA ASN A 2 5.22 7.16 -11.12
C ASN A 2 5.36 5.62 -11.14
N THR A 3 5.81 5.04 -10.04
CA THR A 3 6.11 3.59 -9.91
C THR A 3 4.87 2.73 -9.73
N GLY A 4 3.66 3.32 -9.72
CA GLY A 4 2.42 2.59 -9.42
C GLY A 4 2.36 2.06 -7.98
N LEU A 5 3.35 2.38 -7.15
CA LEU A 5 3.40 2.10 -5.70
C LEU A 5 2.76 3.22 -4.88
N PHE A 6 2.32 4.28 -5.55
CA PHE A 6 1.40 5.28 -5.04
C PHE A 6 0.16 5.25 -5.93
N ILE A 7 -0.91 4.66 -5.43
CA ILE A 7 -2.17 4.55 -6.15
C ILE A 7 -3.21 5.39 -5.41
N ALA A 8 -3.79 6.35 -6.13
CA ALA A 8 -4.74 7.29 -5.57
C ALA A 8 -6.18 6.76 -5.52
N THR A 9 -6.49 5.63 -6.16
CA THR A 9 -7.85 5.04 -6.15
C THR A 9 -7.81 3.50 -6.31
N ASP A 10 -8.75 2.78 -5.69
CA ASP A 10 -8.84 1.31 -5.78
C ASP A 10 -9.18 0.81 -7.19
N GLU A 11 -9.92 1.60 -7.99
CA GLU A 11 -10.17 1.31 -9.41
C GLU A 11 -8.88 1.21 -10.25
N LYS A 12 -7.81 1.87 -9.80
CA LYS A 12 -6.49 1.83 -10.45
C LYS A 12 -5.54 0.86 -9.74
N SER A 13 -5.98 0.22 -8.66
CA SER A 13 -5.16 -0.76 -7.94
C SER A 13 -4.98 -2.00 -8.80
N LYS A 14 -3.71 -2.39 -8.99
CA LYS A 14 -3.34 -3.64 -9.65
C LYS A 14 -2.79 -4.59 -8.60
N PRO A 15 -2.89 -5.92 -8.81
CA PRO A 15 -2.27 -6.89 -7.92
C PRO A 15 -0.78 -6.57 -7.71
N LEU A 16 -0.27 -6.70 -6.47
CA LEU A 16 1.12 -6.37 -6.14
C LEU A 16 2.12 -7.09 -7.05
N LYS A 17 1.84 -8.35 -7.42
CA LYS A 17 2.61 -9.13 -8.40
C LYS A 17 2.82 -8.37 -9.71
N GLU A 18 1.77 -7.76 -10.25
CA GLU A 18 1.84 -7.05 -11.53
C GLU A 18 2.64 -5.75 -11.41
N VAL A 19 2.37 -4.98 -10.36
CA VAL A 19 3.07 -3.72 -10.09
C VAL A 19 4.57 -3.98 -9.90
N LEU A 20 4.93 -4.95 -9.05
CA LEU A 20 6.32 -5.28 -8.76
C LEU A 20 7.08 -5.83 -9.96
N ARG A 21 6.42 -6.58 -10.85
CA ARG A 21 7.03 -7.04 -12.11
C ARG A 21 7.25 -5.89 -13.08
N LYS A 22 6.25 -5.01 -13.23
CA LYS A 22 6.30 -3.90 -14.19
C LYS A 22 7.32 -2.84 -13.82
N TYR A 23 7.45 -2.54 -12.52
CA TYR A 23 8.24 -1.42 -12.02
C TYR A 23 9.50 -1.86 -11.25
N LYS A 24 10.03 -3.06 -11.51
CA LYS A 24 11.26 -3.55 -10.88
C LYS A 24 12.42 -2.58 -11.17
N PRO A 25 13.06 -1.97 -10.16
CA PRO A 25 14.21 -1.12 -10.36
C PRO A 25 15.46 -1.95 -10.64
N ASN A 26 16.44 -1.32 -11.28
CA ASN A 26 17.79 -1.87 -11.36
C ASN A 26 18.43 -1.87 -9.96
N GLN A 27 19.16 -2.94 -9.66
CA GLN A 27 19.93 -3.03 -8.44
C GLN A 27 21.23 -2.23 -8.62
N VAL A 28 21.47 -1.25 -7.75
CA VAL A 28 22.62 -0.34 -7.82
C VAL A 28 23.71 -0.66 -6.79
N PHE A 29 23.36 -1.31 -5.68
CA PHE A 29 24.28 -1.78 -4.62
C PHE A 29 24.04 -3.26 -4.34
N LYS A 30 25.02 -3.99 -3.79
CA LYS A 30 24.76 -5.38 -3.36
C LYS A 30 23.82 -5.38 -2.15
N PRO A 31 23.04 -6.46 -1.94
CA PRO A 31 22.19 -6.56 -0.76
C PRO A 31 23.03 -6.47 0.52
N GLY A 32 22.59 -5.63 1.46
CA GLY A 32 23.25 -5.45 2.76
C GLY A 32 24.39 -4.41 2.79
N GLU A 33 24.82 -3.87 1.65
CA GLU A 33 25.88 -2.84 1.64
C GLU A 33 25.38 -1.45 2.03
N VAL A 34 24.17 -1.08 1.59
CA VAL A 34 23.59 0.26 1.83
C VAL A 34 22.12 0.15 2.21
N ALA A 35 21.73 0.85 3.27
CA ALA A 35 20.32 1.04 3.64
C ALA A 35 19.80 2.33 3.01
N THR A 36 18.77 2.23 2.16
CA THR A 36 18.12 3.39 1.53
C THR A 36 16.60 3.25 1.59
N TYR A 37 15.90 4.38 1.58
CA TYR A 37 14.45 4.39 1.52
C TYR A 37 13.97 3.78 0.19
N SER A 38 13.08 2.78 0.27
CA SER A 38 12.58 2.09 -0.92
C SER A 38 11.14 1.61 -0.75
N ASN A 39 10.19 2.33 -1.35
CA ASN A 39 8.80 1.87 -1.46
C ASN A 39 8.72 0.52 -2.18
N TYR A 40 9.58 0.29 -3.19
CA TYR A 40 9.62 -0.98 -3.90
C TYR A 40 10.05 -2.12 -2.97
N GLY A 41 11.09 -1.92 -2.16
CA GLY A 41 11.58 -2.92 -1.21
C GLY A 41 10.51 -3.30 -0.18
N ILE A 42 9.84 -2.31 0.42
CA ILE A 42 8.74 -2.57 1.37
C ILE A 42 7.54 -3.24 0.70
N SER A 43 7.20 -2.84 -0.53
CA SER A 43 6.09 -3.47 -1.27
C SER A 43 6.41 -4.91 -1.68
N LEU A 44 7.68 -5.22 -1.98
CA LEU A 44 8.14 -6.58 -2.22
C LEU A 44 8.01 -7.44 -0.97
N ALA A 45 8.32 -6.92 0.21
CA ALA A 45 8.08 -7.60 1.48
C ALA A 45 6.58 -7.88 1.70
N GLY A 46 5.71 -6.89 1.41
CA GLY A 46 4.25 -7.09 1.40
C GLY A 46 3.79 -8.20 0.46
N TYR A 47 4.37 -8.29 -0.74
CA TYR A 47 4.07 -9.37 -1.68
C TYR A 47 4.56 -10.74 -1.21
N ILE A 48 5.69 -10.82 -0.51
CA ILE A 48 6.14 -12.06 0.12
C ILE A 48 5.10 -12.55 1.14
N ILE A 49 4.52 -11.64 1.93
CA ILE A 49 3.41 -11.96 2.84
C ILE A 49 2.21 -12.51 2.07
N GLU A 50 1.80 -11.89 0.95
CA GLU A 50 0.71 -12.44 0.11
C GLU A 50 0.98 -13.87 -0.34
N ARG A 51 2.23 -14.15 -0.70
CA ARG A 51 2.66 -15.47 -1.17
C ARG A 51 2.67 -16.52 -0.08
N ILE A 52 3.04 -16.15 1.15
CA ILE A 52 3.05 -17.04 2.31
C ILE A 52 1.61 -17.37 2.74
N TYR A 53 0.73 -16.38 2.82
CA TYR A 53 -0.64 -16.56 3.30
C TYR A 53 -1.65 -16.95 2.23
N GLY A 54 -1.29 -16.87 0.94
CA GLY A 54 -2.18 -17.22 -0.18
C GLY A 54 -3.35 -16.26 -0.38
N LYS A 55 -3.27 -15.04 0.16
CA LYS A 55 -4.34 -14.02 0.11
C LYS A 55 -3.75 -12.61 -0.01
N PRO A 56 -4.56 -11.61 -0.39
CA PRO A 56 -4.08 -10.23 -0.50
C PRO A 56 -3.46 -9.69 0.80
N TYR A 57 -2.47 -8.82 0.67
CA TYR A 57 -1.68 -8.31 1.79
C TYR A 57 -2.57 -7.63 2.84
N TYR A 58 -3.54 -6.83 2.38
CA TYR A 58 -4.46 -6.13 3.27
C TYR A 58 -5.33 -7.06 4.11
N GLU A 59 -5.68 -8.25 3.61
CA GLU A 59 -6.43 -9.24 4.39
C GLU A 59 -5.55 -9.86 5.46
N SER A 60 -4.29 -10.15 5.11
CA SER A 60 -3.30 -10.63 6.07
C SER A 60 -3.06 -9.64 7.20
N VAL A 61 -2.99 -8.33 6.91
CA VAL A 61 -2.86 -7.30 7.96
C VAL A 61 -4.14 -7.18 8.79
N GLN A 62 -5.32 -7.22 8.15
CA GLN A 62 -6.59 -7.16 8.87
C GLN A 62 -6.70 -8.29 9.90
N GLU A 63 -6.34 -9.52 9.50
CA GLU A 63 -6.48 -10.70 10.34
C GLU A 63 -5.39 -10.86 11.38
N ASN A 64 -4.13 -10.61 11.03
CA ASN A 64 -3.00 -10.91 11.90
C ASN A 64 -2.55 -9.70 12.74
N ILE A 65 -3.00 -8.48 12.44
CA ILE A 65 -2.58 -7.25 13.14
C ILE A 65 -3.79 -6.48 13.67
N PHE A 66 -4.70 -6.02 12.79
CA PHE A 66 -5.77 -5.11 13.22
C PHE A 66 -6.79 -5.78 14.14
N LYS A 67 -7.24 -7.00 13.80
CA LYS A 67 -8.19 -7.74 14.65
C LYS A 67 -7.60 -8.08 16.05
N PRO A 68 -6.40 -8.70 16.18
CA PRO A 68 -5.83 -9.01 17.49
C PRO A 68 -5.56 -7.79 18.36
N LEU A 69 -5.13 -6.67 17.75
CA LEU A 69 -4.85 -5.43 18.45
C LEU A 69 -6.08 -4.52 18.64
N ARG A 70 -7.27 -4.98 18.25
CA ARG A 70 -8.53 -4.23 18.36
C ARG A 70 -8.51 -2.87 17.62
N MET A 71 -7.77 -2.76 16.53
CA MET A 71 -7.68 -1.56 15.69
C MET A 71 -8.91 -1.44 14.76
N ARG A 72 -10.09 -1.22 15.34
CA ARG A 72 -11.39 -1.25 14.63
C ARG A 72 -11.58 -0.13 13.60
N ASN A 73 -10.77 0.93 13.69
CA ASN A 73 -10.81 2.10 12.81
C ASN A 73 -9.59 2.18 11.88
N SER A 74 -8.95 1.05 11.58
CA SER A 74 -7.80 0.96 10.68
C SER A 74 -8.10 0.03 9.52
N THR A 75 -7.76 0.44 8.29
CA THR A 75 -8.03 -0.32 7.06
C THR A 75 -7.06 0.08 5.95
N PHE A 76 -6.80 -0.85 5.02
CA PHE A 76 -6.18 -0.56 3.73
C PHE A 76 -7.22 -0.45 2.59
N LYS A 77 -8.44 -0.96 2.80
CA LYS A 77 -9.50 -0.94 1.78
C LYS A 77 -10.06 0.47 1.62
N GLN A 78 -10.10 0.95 0.39
CA GLN A 78 -10.82 2.16 0.03
C GLN A 78 -12.32 1.84 -0.06
N GLY A 79 -13.18 2.86 0.09
CA GLY A 79 -14.64 2.66 0.08
C GLY A 79 -15.16 1.80 1.24
N SER A 80 -14.35 1.60 2.29
CA SER A 80 -14.78 0.84 3.47
C SER A 80 -15.84 1.59 4.27
N THR A 81 -16.47 0.90 5.22
CA THR A 81 -17.40 1.54 6.19
C THR A 81 -16.77 2.66 7.02
N LEU A 82 -15.43 2.79 7.01
CA LEU A 82 -14.71 3.87 7.67
C LEU A 82 -14.61 5.14 6.82
N ALA A 83 -15.00 5.12 5.54
CA ALA A 83 -14.92 6.31 4.66
C ALA A 83 -15.53 7.60 5.26
N PRO A 84 -16.67 7.56 5.99
CA PRO A 84 -17.23 8.76 6.61
C PRO A 84 -16.37 9.40 7.72
N ILE A 85 -15.44 8.66 8.31
CA ILE A 85 -14.59 9.13 9.42
C ILE A 85 -13.15 9.41 9.00
N VAL A 86 -12.83 9.26 7.71
CA VAL A 86 -11.51 9.60 7.16
C VAL A 86 -11.43 11.09 6.88
N SER A 87 -10.33 11.72 7.27
CA SER A 87 -10.07 13.14 7.01
C SER A 87 -9.91 13.43 5.52
N LYS A 88 -10.26 14.66 5.12
CA LYS A 88 -9.99 15.17 3.76
C LYS A 88 -8.49 15.43 3.56
N GLY A 89 -7.98 15.08 2.38
CA GLY A 89 -6.63 15.44 1.95
C GLY A 89 -6.61 16.76 1.20
N TYR A 90 -5.59 17.59 1.42
CA TYR A 90 -5.41 18.87 0.72
C TYR A 90 -4.02 18.95 0.09
N GLY A 91 -3.94 19.50 -1.12
CA GLY A 91 -2.66 19.78 -1.77
C GLY A 91 -1.98 21.02 -1.21
N ILE A 92 -0.72 21.25 -1.59
CA ILE A 92 0.02 22.48 -1.27
C ILE A 92 -0.68 23.75 -1.78
N ASP A 93 -1.55 23.60 -2.78
CA ASP A 93 -2.40 24.64 -3.36
C ASP A 93 -3.67 24.91 -2.53
N GLY A 94 -3.82 24.25 -1.37
CA GLY A 94 -5.00 24.35 -0.51
C GLY A 94 -6.25 23.69 -1.09
N LYS A 95 -6.15 23.05 -2.27
CA LYS A 95 -7.29 22.41 -2.93
C LYS A 95 -7.50 21.02 -2.38
N GLU A 96 -8.76 20.70 -2.09
CA GLU A 96 -9.18 19.35 -1.69
C GLU A 96 -8.77 18.35 -2.77
N ARG A 97 -8.05 17.31 -2.36
CA ARG A 97 -7.77 16.14 -3.18
C ARG A 97 -8.85 15.14 -2.85
N ARG A 98 -9.47 14.56 -3.89
CA ARG A 98 -10.44 13.47 -3.69
C ARG A 98 -9.81 12.46 -2.74
N PRO A 99 -10.55 12.00 -1.72
CA PRO A 99 -10.02 10.99 -0.82
C PRO A 99 -9.52 9.83 -1.67
N ILE A 100 -8.33 9.33 -1.35
CA ILE A 100 -7.81 8.07 -1.89
C ILE A 100 -8.62 6.89 -1.29
N HIS A 101 -9.86 7.11 -0.85
CA HIS A 101 -10.57 6.26 0.11
C HIS A 101 -12.09 6.17 -0.12
N THR A 102 -12.64 6.71 -1.21
CA THR A 102 -14.08 6.58 -1.56
C THR A 102 -14.27 5.67 -2.76
#